data_AF-A0AAN6NK23-F1
#
_entry.id   AF-A0AAN6NK23-F1
#
_cell.length_a   1.000
_cell.length_b   1.000
_cell.length_c   1.000
_cell.angle_alpha   90.00
_cell.angle_beta   90.00
_cell.angle_gamma   90.00
#
_symmetry.space_group_name_H-M   'P 1'
#
loop_
_entity.id
_entity.type
_entity.pdbx_description
1 polymer ?
#
loop_
_entity_poly.entity_id
_entity_poly.type
_entity_poly.pdbx_seq_one_letter_code
_entity_poly.pdbx_strand_id
1 'polypeptide(L)'
;MKRSWSIYNSGSGFSNANTGPGVQHNNNAAGPQYNNCNFHGSPCSVTDQEREKQEKDQQCLKHLRLTDPRDDKVRIERTKGGLLQDSYRWVLNNADFQQWRDDLQHRLLWIKGDPGKGKTMLLCGIINELDQGDTANARHCNVAYFFCQATDSRINNGTAVLRGLIYLLIDQQPSILSHVQSEYNRAGEDLFKDVNTWDALSRIFTNILRDPSFRTTYLVIDALDECVTIDLPQLLDLIAQ
;
A
#
# COMPACT_ATOMS: atom_id res chain seq x y z
N MET A 1 11.80 0.26 -11.68
CA MET A 1 10.43 0.61 -11.26
C MET A 1 9.46 0.01 -12.25
N LYS A 2 8.43 -0.72 -11.82
CA LYS A 2 7.51 -1.45 -12.72
C LYS A 2 6.06 -1.08 -12.37
N ARG A 3 5.22 -0.72 -13.36
CA ARG A 3 3.93 -0.01 -13.15
C ARG A 3 2.77 -0.65 -13.97
N SER A 4 1.51 -0.70 -13.45
CA SER A 4 0.31 -1.20 -14.20
C SER A 4 -1.07 -0.65 -13.77
N TRP A 5 -2.06 -0.58 -14.71
CA TRP A 5 -3.38 0.14 -14.65
C TRP A 5 -4.61 -0.56 -15.34
N SER A 6 -5.83 0.01 -15.19
CA SER A 6 -7.17 -0.66 -15.06
C SER A 6 -8.42 -0.08 -15.80
N ILE A 7 -9.63 -0.69 -15.58
CA ILE A 7 -10.98 -0.41 -16.17
C ILE A 7 -12.23 -0.66 -15.25
N TYR A 8 -13.20 0.28 -15.26
CA TYR A 8 -14.66 0.43 -14.86
C TYR A 8 -15.56 -0.72 -14.30
N ASN A 9 -16.44 -0.42 -13.30
CA ASN A 9 -17.95 -0.36 -13.40
C ASN A 9 -18.74 0.06 -12.11
N SER A 10 -20.00 0.52 -12.31
CA SER A 10 -21.02 1.03 -11.38
C SER A 10 -21.97 -0.01 -10.73
N GLY A 11 -22.52 0.32 -9.55
CA GLY A 11 -23.85 -0.11 -9.06
C GLY A 11 -23.91 -1.20 -7.97
N SER A 12 -24.07 -0.79 -6.71
CA SER A 12 -24.30 -1.59 -5.47
C SER A 12 -25.77 -2.01 -5.28
N GLY A 13 -26.16 -3.00 -4.45
CA GLY A 13 -25.44 -3.75 -3.41
C GLY A 13 -26.35 -4.72 -2.63
N PHE A 14 -25.90 -5.19 -1.46
CA PHE A 14 -26.70 -5.88 -0.41
C PHE A 14 -26.12 -5.64 1.00
N SER A 15 -26.98 -5.68 2.02
CA SER A 15 -26.70 -5.53 3.47
C SER A 15 -26.60 -6.88 4.20
N ASN A 16 -25.84 -6.96 5.30
CA ASN A 16 -26.33 -7.52 6.58
C ASN A 16 -25.34 -7.39 7.76
N ALA A 17 -25.93 -7.34 8.95
CA ALA A 17 -25.32 -7.20 10.28
C ALA A 17 -24.85 -8.54 10.88
N ASN A 18 -23.94 -8.48 11.85
CA ASN A 18 -23.56 -9.61 12.68
C ASN A 18 -23.57 -9.23 14.17
N THR A 19 -24.11 -10.11 15.01
CA THR A 19 -24.02 -10.03 16.49
C THR A 19 -23.63 -11.42 17.01
N GLY A 20 -22.65 -11.48 17.91
CA GLY A 20 -22.24 -12.73 18.57
C GLY A 20 -21.04 -12.54 19.52
N PRO A 21 -21.17 -12.87 20.83
CA PRO A 21 -20.11 -12.71 21.84
C PRO A 21 -19.48 -14.04 22.32
N GLY A 22 -18.33 -13.96 23.01
CA GLY A 22 -17.75 -15.02 23.88
C GLY A 22 -16.22 -15.17 23.77
N VAL A 23 -15.42 -15.78 24.66
CA VAL A 23 -15.39 -16.07 26.12
C VAL A 23 -13.88 -16.13 26.47
N GLN A 24 -13.47 -15.77 27.71
CA GLN A 24 -12.07 -15.76 28.18
C GLN A 24 -11.66 -17.06 28.90
N HIS A 25 -10.38 -17.46 28.78
CA HIS A 25 -9.78 -18.60 29.49
C HIS A 25 -8.77 -18.14 30.57
N ASN A 26 -8.86 -18.71 31.76
CA ASN A 26 -7.89 -18.53 32.86
C ASN A 26 -7.12 -19.84 33.11
N ASN A 27 -5.80 -19.76 33.29
CA ASN A 27 -4.93 -20.92 33.49
C ASN A 27 -4.73 -21.22 34.99
N ASN A 28 -5.09 -22.42 35.41
CA ASN A 28 -4.71 -23.02 36.69
C ASN A 28 -3.64 -24.09 36.42
N ALA A 29 -2.38 -23.82 36.76
CA ALA A 29 -1.34 -24.85 36.78
C ALA A 29 -0.39 -24.65 37.96
N ALA A 30 -0.14 -25.74 38.70
CA ALA A 30 0.82 -25.82 39.79
C ALA A 30 2.19 -26.25 39.22
N GLY A 31 3.15 -25.34 39.24
CA GLY A 31 4.55 -25.60 38.95
C GLY A 31 5.44 -24.77 39.89
N PRO A 32 6.70 -25.18 40.15
CA PRO A 32 7.59 -24.45 41.04
C PRO A 32 7.80 -23.02 40.50
N GLN A 33 7.36 -22.02 41.27
CA GLN A 33 7.63 -20.62 41.02
C GLN A 33 9.03 -20.30 41.54
N TYR A 34 9.95 -20.01 40.63
CA TYR A 34 11.24 -19.43 40.99
C TYR A 34 11.01 -17.95 41.36
N ASN A 35 10.78 -17.68 42.64
CA ASN A 35 10.81 -16.31 43.14
C ASN A 35 12.25 -15.81 43.07
N ASN A 36 12.43 -14.71 42.34
CA ASN A 36 13.63 -13.88 42.34
C ASN A 36 14.82 -14.38 41.50
N CYS A 37 14.62 -14.52 40.19
CA CYS A 37 15.72 -14.34 39.24
C CYS A 37 15.72 -12.87 38.80
N ASN A 38 16.59 -12.05 39.41
CA ASN A 38 16.89 -10.71 38.89
C ASN A 38 17.63 -10.87 37.56
N PHE A 39 16.87 -10.98 36.46
CA PHE A 39 17.39 -10.83 35.12
C PHE A 39 17.90 -9.37 35.00
N HIS A 40 19.20 -9.17 35.17
CA HIS A 40 19.86 -7.95 34.70
C HIS A 40 20.00 -8.02 33.18
N GLY A 41 18.87 -8.05 32.48
CA GLY A 41 18.83 -7.45 31.15
C GLY A 41 18.80 -5.96 31.40
N SER A 42 19.87 -5.25 31.00
CA SER A 42 19.83 -3.79 30.97
C SER A 42 18.53 -3.37 30.28
N PRO A 43 17.68 -2.50 30.87
CA PRO A 43 16.59 -1.92 30.13
C PRO A 43 17.22 -1.23 28.93
N CYS A 44 16.82 -1.56 27.70
CA CYS A 44 17.08 -0.71 26.55
C CYS A 44 16.40 0.63 26.88
N SER A 45 17.15 1.56 27.48
CA SER A 45 16.68 2.89 27.79
C SER A 45 16.60 3.67 26.49
N VAL A 46 15.48 3.50 25.78
CA VAL A 46 15.11 4.36 24.67
C VAL A 46 15.13 5.78 25.20
N THR A 47 15.98 6.62 24.63
CA THR A 47 16.17 8.00 25.07
C THR A 47 14.88 8.80 24.87
N ASP A 48 14.66 9.85 25.67
CA ASP A 48 13.46 10.70 25.52
C ASP A 48 13.34 11.30 24.11
N GLN A 49 14.48 11.57 23.46
CA GLN A 49 14.56 12.05 22.08
C GLN A 49 14.09 11.02 21.04
N GLU A 50 14.41 9.73 21.23
CA GLU A 50 13.95 8.65 20.35
C GLU A 50 12.44 8.44 20.47
N ARG A 51 11.90 8.56 21.69
CA ARG A 51 10.44 8.49 21.93
C ARG A 51 9.70 9.63 21.23
N GLU A 52 10.18 10.87 21.41
CA GLU A 52 9.58 12.04 20.76
C GLU A 52 9.62 11.92 19.23
N LYS A 53 10.73 11.42 18.66
CA LYS A 53 10.84 11.18 17.23
C LYS A 53 9.84 10.11 16.77
N GLN A 54 9.73 8.98 17.48
CA GLN A 54 8.78 7.92 17.14
C GLN A 54 7.33 8.41 17.19
N GLU A 55 6.99 9.25 18.16
CA GLU A 55 5.65 9.86 18.27
C GLU A 55 5.35 10.77 17.07
N LYS A 56 6.32 11.61 16.66
CA LYS A 56 6.19 12.46 15.46
C LYS A 56 6.07 11.64 14.18
N ASP A 57 6.87 10.58 14.05
CA ASP A 57 6.83 9.65 12.92
C ASP A 57 5.45 8.98 12.83
N GLN A 58 4.92 8.49 13.96
CA GLN A 58 3.58 7.91 14.03
C GLN A 58 2.48 8.92 13.71
N GLN A 59 2.61 10.17 14.16
CA GLN A 59 1.64 11.21 13.87
C GLN A 59 1.63 11.56 12.38
N CYS A 60 2.81 11.68 11.76
CA CYS A 60 2.96 11.88 10.32
C CYS A 60 2.25 10.77 9.54
N LEU A 61 2.50 9.50 9.90
CA LEU A 61 1.87 8.34 9.25
C LEU A 61 0.35 8.32 9.42
N LYS A 62 -0.17 8.70 10.61
CA LYS A 62 -1.61 8.82 10.85
C LYS A 62 -2.25 9.87 9.93
N HIS A 63 -1.61 11.02 9.75
CA HIS A 63 -2.12 12.05 8.85
C HIS A 63 -1.94 11.67 7.38
N LEU A 64 -0.87 10.97 7.01
CA LEU A 64 -0.68 10.48 5.64
C LEU A 64 -1.75 9.47 5.23
N ARG A 65 -2.13 8.56 6.13
CA ARG A 65 -3.09 7.47 5.88
C ARG A 65 -4.51 8.00 5.66
N LEU A 66 -5.06 7.80 4.45
CA LEU A 66 -6.50 7.95 4.16
C LEU A 66 -7.28 6.68 4.49
N THR A 67 -6.72 5.57 4.04
CA THR A 67 -7.17 4.18 4.20
C THR A 67 -5.91 3.32 4.23
N ASP A 68 -6.00 2.06 4.66
CA ASP A 68 -4.91 1.11 4.44
C ASP A 68 -5.22 0.30 3.17
N PRO A 69 -4.41 0.42 2.10
CA PRO A 69 -4.67 -0.31 0.88
C PRO A 69 -4.74 -1.83 1.07
N ARG A 70 -4.08 -2.39 2.10
CA ARG A 70 -4.18 -3.82 2.45
C ARG A 70 -5.60 -4.18 2.89
N ASP A 71 -6.20 -3.35 3.74
CA ASP A 71 -7.58 -3.53 4.19
C ASP A 71 -8.56 -3.36 3.01
N ASP A 72 -8.28 -2.42 2.11
CA ASP A 72 -9.06 -2.24 0.87
C ASP A 72 -9.00 -3.48 -0.02
N LYS A 73 -7.82 -4.06 -0.23
CA LYS A 73 -7.65 -5.31 -0.97
C LYS A 73 -8.46 -6.44 -0.35
N VAL A 74 -8.34 -6.65 0.97
CA VAL A 74 -9.11 -7.69 1.69
C VAL A 74 -10.61 -7.47 1.54
N ARG A 75 -11.08 -6.23 1.68
CA ARG A 75 -12.49 -5.88 1.47
C ARG A 75 -12.93 -6.15 0.04
N ILE A 76 -12.14 -5.76 -0.96
CA ILE A 76 -12.44 -5.96 -2.39
C ILE A 76 -12.56 -7.45 -2.68
N GLU A 77 -11.57 -8.26 -2.30
CA GLU A 77 -11.61 -9.71 -2.49
C GLU A 77 -12.86 -10.32 -1.86
N ARG A 78 -13.15 -9.98 -0.60
CA ARG A 78 -14.34 -10.46 0.10
C ARG A 78 -15.64 -10.06 -0.62
N THR A 79 -15.77 -8.82 -1.05
CA THR A 79 -16.99 -8.32 -1.73
C THR A 79 -17.17 -8.86 -3.14
N LYS A 80 -16.09 -9.27 -3.82
CA LYS A 80 -16.12 -9.83 -5.19
C LYS A 80 -16.16 -11.37 -5.22
N GLY A 81 -16.40 -12.03 -4.09
CA GLY A 81 -16.58 -13.49 -4.01
C GLY A 81 -15.30 -14.28 -3.73
N GLY A 82 -14.23 -13.62 -3.28
CA GLY A 82 -12.93 -14.21 -2.98
C GLY A 82 -11.99 -14.25 -4.18
N LEU A 83 -10.71 -14.49 -3.91
CA LEU A 83 -9.67 -14.64 -4.94
C LEU A 83 -9.52 -16.12 -5.31
N LEU A 84 -9.80 -16.45 -6.57
CA LEU A 84 -9.58 -17.79 -7.12
C LEU A 84 -8.20 -17.87 -7.79
N GLN A 85 -7.29 -18.67 -7.24
CA GLN A 85 -5.91 -18.77 -7.72
C GLN A 85 -5.81 -19.14 -9.21
N ASP A 86 -6.62 -20.09 -9.65
CA ASP A 86 -6.60 -20.56 -11.04
C ASP A 86 -7.11 -19.52 -12.04
N SER A 87 -7.80 -18.46 -11.58
CA SER A 87 -8.30 -17.39 -12.45
C SER A 87 -7.21 -16.40 -12.90
N TYR A 88 -6.11 -16.29 -12.17
CA TYR A 88 -5.02 -15.36 -12.48
C TYR A 88 -3.71 -16.05 -12.88
N ARG A 89 -3.49 -17.32 -12.51
CA ARG A 89 -2.24 -18.06 -12.75
C ARG A 89 -1.71 -18.00 -14.18
N TRP A 90 -2.59 -17.99 -15.17
CA TRP A 90 -2.22 -17.93 -16.59
C TRP A 90 -1.35 -16.70 -16.90
N VAL A 91 -1.52 -15.58 -16.18
CA VAL A 91 -0.78 -14.33 -16.40
C VAL A 91 0.70 -14.47 -16.06
N LEU A 92 1.04 -15.37 -15.13
CA LEU A 92 2.43 -15.57 -14.69
C LEU A 92 3.31 -16.19 -15.79
N ASN A 93 2.67 -16.85 -16.77
CA ASN A 93 3.30 -17.43 -17.95
C ASN A 93 3.12 -16.57 -19.20
N ASN A 94 2.48 -15.40 -19.09
CA ASN A 94 2.32 -14.49 -20.21
C ASN A 94 3.64 -13.75 -20.49
N ALA A 95 4.04 -13.68 -21.76
CA ALA A 95 5.33 -13.09 -22.16
C ALA A 95 5.42 -11.60 -21.79
N ASP A 96 4.35 -10.82 -21.98
CA ASP A 96 4.32 -9.40 -21.65
C ASP A 96 4.46 -9.18 -20.13
N PHE A 97 3.80 -10.03 -19.33
CA PHE A 97 3.94 -10.00 -17.88
C PHE A 97 5.36 -10.36 -17.42
N GLN A 98 5.96 -11.42 -17.98
CA GLN A 98 7.32 -11.82 -17.64
C GLN A 98 8.34 -10.77 -18.06
N GLN A 99 8.20 -10.22 -19.27
CA GLN A 99 9.04 -9.14 -19.77
C GLN A 99 8.94 -7.92 -18.84
N TRP A 100 7.72 -7.49 -18.50
CA TRP A 100 7.53 -6.44 -17.51
C TRP A 100 8.15 -6.82 -16.18
N ARG A 101 7.90 -8.00 -15.61
CA ARG A 101 8.38 -8.42 -14.28
C ARG A 101 9.89 -8.63 -14.19
N ASP A 102 10.56 -9.00 -15.28
CA ASP A 102 11.97 -9.40 -15.23
C ASP A 102 12.92 -8.37 -15.90
N ASP A 103 12.43 -7.53 -16.83
CA ASP A 103 13.26 -6.52 -17.52
C ASP A 103 13.25 -5.14 -16.82
N LEU A 104 14.41 -4.51 -16.68
CA LEU A 104 14.57 -3.16 -16.11
C LEU A 104 14.20 -2.04 -17.11
N GLN A 105 14.17 -2.33 -18.41
CA GLN A 105 13.81 -1.38 -19.46
C GLN A 105 12.29 -1.30 -19.67
N HIS A 106 11.58 -2.42 -19.48
CA HIS A 106 10.12 -2.48 -19.62
C HIS A 106 9.43 -2.21 -18.28
N ARG A 107 9.19 -0.93 -18.02
CA ARG A 107 8.72 -0.44 -16.71
C ARG A 107 7.21 -0.27 -16.60
N LEU A 108 6.46 -0.48 -17.68
CA LEU A 108 5.02 -0.28 -17.73
C LEU A 108 4.34 -1.49 -18.39
N LEU A 109 3.37 -2.06 -17.69
CA LEU A 109 2.44 -3.06 -18.20
C LEU A 109 1.05 -2.44 -18.13
N TRP A 110 0.22 -2.59 -19.16
CA TRP A 110 -1.13 -2.08 -19.12
C TRP A 110 -2.12 -3.21 -19.34
N ILE A 111 -3.01 -3.45 -18.38
CA ILE A 111 -4.02 -4.51 -18.47
C ILE A 111 -5.36 -3.91 -18.89
N LYS A 112 -5.72 -4.11 -20.15
CA LYS A 112 -7.04 -3.71 -20.70
C LYS A 112 -7.98 -4.91 -20.77
N GLY A 113 -9.28 -4.64 -20.71
CA GLY A 113 -10.35 -5.62 -20.80
C GLY A 113 -11.69 -5.03 -20.37
N ASP A 114 -12.79 -5.53 -20.92
CA ASP A 114 -14.11 -4.97 -20.66
C ASP A 114 -14.50 -5.00 -19.17
N PRO A 115 -15.45 -4.14 -18.75
CA PRO A 115 -16.07 -4.24 -17.44
C PRO A 115 -16.51 -5.67 -17.09
N GLY A 116 -16.35 -6.06 -15.82
CA GLY A 116 -16.75 -7.38 -15.34
C GLY A 116 -15.85 -8.56 -15.74
N LYS A 117 -14.74 -8.35 -16.44
CA LYS A 117 -13.79 -9.42 -16.85
C LYS A 117 -12.79 -9.85 -15.76
N GLY A 118 -12.98 -9.41 -14.52
CA GLY A 118 -12.15 -9.86 -13.38
C GLY A 118 -10.78 -9.19 -13.23
N LYS A 119 -10.49 -8.07 -13.90
CA LYS A 119 -9.17 -7.40 -13.85
C LYS A 119 -8.72 -7.02 -12.44
N THR A 120 -9.60 -6.48 -11.60
CA THR A 120 -9.27 -6.20 -10.19
C THR A 120 -8.81 -7.48 -9.47
N MET A 121 -9.47 -8.62 -9.72
CA MET A 121 -9.10 -9.90 -9.11
C MET A 121 -7.79 -10.45 -9.69
N LEU A 122 -7.56 -10.26 -10.99
CA LEU A 122 -6.28 -10.54 -11.64
C LEU A 122 -5.14 -9.73 -10.99
N LEU A 123 -5.34 -8.44 -10.76
CA LEU A 123 -4.36 -7.59 -10.08
C LEU A 123 -4.14 -7.99 -8.61
N CYS A 124 -5.20 -8.37 -7.88
CA CYS A 124 -5.06 -8.91 -6.52
C CYS A 124 -4.19 -10.18 -6.50
N GLY A 125 -4.38 -11.07 -7.49
CA GLY A 125 -3.54 -12.24 -7.70
C GLY A 125 -2.09 -11.88 -8.00
N ILE A 126 -1.84 -10.96 -8.93
CA ILE A 126 -0.49 -10.48 -9.24
C ILE A 126 0.19 -9.89 -8.00
N ILE A 127 -0.51 -9.08 -7.21
CA ILE A 127 0.02 -8.51 -5.97
C ILE A 127 0.45 -9.63 -5.01
N ASN A 128 -0.39 -10.65 -4.81
CA ASN A 128 -0.05 -11.79 -3.96
C ASN A 128 1.21 -12.52 -4.42
N GLU A 129 1.41 -12.69 -5.72
CA GLU A 129 2.59 -13.37 -6.29
C GLU A 129 3.86 -12.50 -6.17
N LEU A 130 3.72 -11.18 -6.29
CA LEU A 130 4.82 -10.25 -6.08
C LEU A 130 5.21 -10.16 -4.59
N ASP A 131 4.23 -10.19 -3.68
CA ASP A 131 4.44 -10.15 -2.23
C ASP A 131 5.06 -11.44 -1.66
N GLN A 132 4.69 -12.61 -2.20
CA GLN A 132 5.11 -13.91 -1.65
C GLN A 132 6.59 -14.26 -1.91
N GLY A 133 7.30 -13.49 -2.73
CA GLY A 133 8.75 -13.68 -2.86
C GLY A 133 9.18 -14.94 -3.62
N ASP A 134 8.25 -15.67 -4.26
CA ASP A 134 8.50 -16.95 -4.95
C ASP A 134 9.30 -16.81 -6.26
N THR A 135 9.69 -15.60 -6.63
CA THR A 135 10.63 -15.34 -7.72
C THR A 135 12.02 -15.03 -7.15
N ALA A 136 13.07 -15.52 -7.81
CA ALA A 136 14.46 -15.41 -7.35
C ALA A 136 14.94 -13.97 -7.01
N ASN A 137 14.20 -12.94 -7.45
CA ASN A 137 14.49 -11.52 -7.23
C ASN A 137 13.53 -10.81 -6.25
N ALA A 138 12.47 -11.45 -5.75
CA ALA A 138 11.40 -10.76 -5.02
C ALA A 138 11.64 -10.60 -3.50
N ARG A 139 12.62 -11.29 -2.90
CA ARG A 139 12.89 -11.19 -1.45
C ARG A 139 13.33 -9.81 -0.95
N HIS A 140 13.55 -8.83 -1.83
CA HIS A 140 13.95 -7.47 -1.48
C HIS A 140 13.20 -6.38 -2.26
N CYS A 141 12.06 -6.70 -2.88
CA CYS A 141 11.28 -5.71 -3.63
C CYS A 141 10.16 -5.12 -2.77
N ASN A 142 9.82 -3.85 -2.99
CA ASN A 142 8.60 -3.27 -2.44
C ASN A 142 7.44 -3.50 -3.44
N VAL A 143 6.23 -3.69 -2.92
CA VAL A 143 4.99 -3.77 -3.69
C VAL A 143 3.99 -2.80 -3.10
N ALA A 144 3.80 -1.65 -3.75
CA ALA A 144 2.81 -0.67 -3.32
C ALA A 144 1.65 -0.64 -4.30
N TYR A 145 0.44 -0.56 -3.77
CA TYR A 145 -0.77 -0.60 -4.57
C TYR A 145 -1.87 0.30 -4.04
N PHE A 146 -2.78 0.65 -4.94
CA PHE A 146 -3.95 1.46 -4.63
C PHE A 146 -5.12 1.02 -5.50
N PHE A 147 -6.33 1.02 -4.93
CA PHE A 147 -7.55 0.69 -5.65
C PHE A 147 -8.43 1.93 -5.71
N CYS A 148 -8.50 2.57 -6.87
CA CYS A 148 -9.42 3.67 -7.07
C CYS A 148 -10.87 3.17 -6.98
N GLN A 149 -11.75 3.98 -6.39
CA GLN A 149 -13.17 3.64 -6.25
C GLN A 149 -14.01 4.86 -6.63
N ALA A 150 -14.61 4.84 -7.81
CA ALA A 150 -15.40 5.96 -8.37
C ALA A 150 -16.45 6.50 -7.39
N THR A 151 -17.04 5.61 -6.58
CA THR A 151 -18.11 5.93 -5.63
C THR A 151 -17.64 6.59 -4.34
N ASP A 152 -16.33 6.69 -4.10
CA ASP A 152 -15.77 7.28 -2.89
C ASP A 152 -14.80 8.41 -3.25
N SER A 153 -15.26 9.65 -3.06
CA SER A 153 -14.51 10.87 -3.36
C SER A 153 -13.20 11.02 -2.59
N ARG A 154 -13.03 10.25 -1.51
CA ARG A 154 -11.80 10.25 -0.70
C ARG A 154 -10.68 9.45 -1.36
N ILE A 155 -11.00 8.51 -2.26
CA ILE A 155 -10.07 7.55 -2.86
C ILE A 155 -10.23 7.45 -4.38
N ASN A 156 -10.72 8.50 -5.00
CA ASN A 156 -10.87 8.62 -6.45
C ASN A 156 -10.05 9.79 -7.04
N ASN A 157 -9.00 10.27 -6.37
CA ASN A 157 -8.22 11.42 -6.84
C ASN A 157 -6.72 11.13 -6.77
N GLY A 158 -5.93 11.91 -7.51
CA GLY A 158 -4.49 11.65 -7.63
C GLY A 158 -3.76 11.76 -6.29
N THR A 159 -4.16 12.71 -5.47
CA THR A 159 -3.63 12.88 -4.11
C THR A 159 -3.84 11.63 -3.26
N ALA A 160 -5.01 11.01 -3.35
CA ALA A 160 -5.31 9.78 -2.61
C ALA A 160 -4.45 8.60 -3.07
N VAL A 161 -4.23 8.47 -4.39
CA VAL A 161 -3.32 7.49 -4.97
C VAL A 161 -1.91 7.66 -4.39
N LEU A 162 -1.35 8.87 -4.45
CA LEU A 162 0.00 9.13 -3.94
C LEU A 162 0.11 8.85 -2.43
N ARG A 163 -0.87 9.28 -1.63
CA ARG A 163 -0.88 9.01 -0.19
C ARG A 163 -0.89 7.52 0.11
N GLY A 164 -1.73 6.74 -0.57
CA GLY A 164 -1.81 5.29 -0.38
C GLY A 164 -0.53 4.56 -0.79
N LEU A 165 0.07 4.94 -1.92
CA LEU A 165 1.33 4.37 -2.38
C LEU A 165 2.48 4.69 -1.42
N ILE A 166 2.66 5.97 -1.06
CA ILE A 166 3.71 6.40 -0.13
C ILE A 166 3.56 5.70 1.22
N TYR A 167 2.33 5.58 1.72
CA TYR A 167 2.05 4.88 2.98
C TYR A 167 2.54 3.42 2.96
N LEU A 168 2.22 2.65 1.92
CA LEU A 168 2.72 1.28 1.78
C LEU A 168 4.23 1.19 1.60
N LEU A 169 4.83 2.12 0.85
CA LEU A 169 6.27 2.16 0.67
C LEU A 169 7.00 2.40 1.99
N ILE A 170 6.47 3.28 2.86
CA ILE A 170 7.07 3.54 4.17
C ILE A 170 6.93 2.33 5.09
N ASP A 171 5.78 1.67 5.07
CA ASP A 171 5.56 0.45 5.86
C ASP A 171 6.58 -0.65 5.52
N GLN A 172 6.89 -0.82 4.23
CA GLN A 172 7.86 -1.83 3.75
C GLN A 172 9.33 -1.37 3.83
N GLN A 173 9.57 -0.06 3.73
CA GLN A 173 10.90 0.54 3.79
C GLN A 173 10.89 1.81 4.67
N PRO A 174 10.91 1.66 6.02
CA PRO A 174 10.78 2.78 6.95
C PRO A 174 11.82 3.90 6.77
N SER A 175 12.98 3.60 6.18
CA SER A 175 14.03 4.59 5.92
C SER A 175 13.59 5.73 5.02
N ILE A 176 12.60 5.53 4.13
CA ILE A 176 12.14 6.58 3.22
C ILE A 176 11.22 7.61 3.90
N LEU A 177 10.77 7.34 5.14
CA LEU A 177 9.93 8.27 5.90
C LEU A 177 10.59 9.64 6.08
N SER A 178 11.92 9.70 6.07
CA SER A 178 12.67 10.96 6.14
C SER A 178 12.29 11.95 5.04
N HIS A 179 11.91 11.47 3.84
CA HIS A 179 11.46 12.32 2.74
C HIS A 179 10.16 13.03 3.08
N VAL A 180 9.19 12.31 3.66
CA VAL A 180 7.92 12.89 4.10
C VAL A 180 8.14 13.80 5.31
N GLN A 181 8.92 13.36 6.30
CA GLN A 181 9.15 14.12 7.52
C GLN A 181 9.82 15.48 7.27
N SER A 182 10.69 15.58 6.27
CA SER A 182 11.34 16.84 5.91
C SER A 182 10.35 17.95 5.49
N GLU A 183 9.22 17.60 4.89
CA GLU A 183 8.13 18.51 4.53
C GLU A 183 7.12 18.62 5.67
N TYR A 184 6.77 17.49 6.30
CA TYR A 184 5.78 17.43 7.38
C TYR A 184 6.18 18.23 8.62
N ASN A 185 7.48 18.27 8.96
CA ASN A 185 7.96 19.10 10.08
C ASN A 185 7.69 20.61 9.91
N ARG A 186 7.47 21.07 8.67
CA ARG A 186 7.17 22.48 8.37
C ARG A 186 5.66 22.75 8.27
N ALA A 187 4.92 21.85 7.62
CA ALA A 187 3.51 22.06 7.30
C ALA A 187 2.54 21.32 8.24
N GLY A 188 3.00 20.34 9.01
CA GLY A 188 2.14 19.50 9.83
C GLY A 188 1.08 18.76 9.01
N GLU A 189 -0.13 18.65 9.55
CA GLU A 189 -1.25 17.99 8.88
C GLU A 189 -1.67 18.68 7.56
N ASP A 190 -1.42 19.99 7.44
CA ASP A 190 -1.79 20.77 6.25
C ASP A 190 -1.08 20.29 4.98
N LEU A 191 0.08 19.61 5.12
CA LEU A 191 0.78 18.92 4.03
C LEU A 191 -0.14 17.99 3.22
N PHE A 192 -1.18 17.46 3.86
CA PHE A 192 -2.08 16.47 3.27
C PHE A 192 -3.51 16.98 3.05
N LYS A 193 -3.77 18.26 3.29
CA LYS A 193 -5.11 18.88 3.25
C LYS A 193 -5.17 20.19 2.47
N ASP A 194 -4.03 20.83 2.22
CA ASP A 194 -3.98 22.14 1.57
C ASP A 194 -4.21 22.07 0.04
N VAL A 195 -4.33 23.24 -0.57
CA VAL A 195 -4.47 23.39 -2.03
C VAL A 195 -3.25 22.94 -2.83
N ASN A 196 -2.09 22.84 -2.19
CA ASN A 196 -0.81 22.46 -2.82
C ASN A 196 -0.41 21.01 -2.51
N THR A 197 -1.33 20.23 -1.93
CA THR A 197 -1.04 18.87 -1.44
C THR A 197 -0.55 17.97 -2.58
N TRP A 198 -1.12 18.13 -3.78
CA TRP A 198 -0.68 17.41 -4.96
C TRP A 198 0.80 17.68 -5.29
N ASP A 199 1.21 18.95 -5.37
CA ASP A 199 2.58 19.32 -5.71
C ASP A 199 3.57 18.86 -4.63
N ALA A 200 3.19 18.99 -3.36
CA ALA A 200 4.00 18.52 -2.25
C ALA A 200 4.20 17.00 -2.29
N LEU A 201 3.13 16.23 -2.45
CA LEU A 201 3.18 14.77 -2.53
C LEU A 201 3.91 14.29 -3.79
N SER A 202 3.70 14.92 -4.94
CA SER A 202 4.39 14.59 -6.19
C SER A 202 5.91 14.79 -6.07
N ARG A 203 6.32 15.87 -5.39
CA ARG A 203 7.72 16.16 -5.09
C ARG A 203 8.31 15.15 -4.10
N ILE A 204 7.60 14.84 -3.02
CA ILE A 204 7.99 13.81 -2.05
C ILE A 204 8.16 12.45 -2.74
N PHE A 205 7.17 12.04 -3.53
CA PHE A 205 7.18 10.79 -4.26
C PHE A 205 8.37 10.73 -5.22
N THR A 206 8.61 11.79 -6.00
CA THR A 206 9.78 11.89 -6.88
C THR A 206 11.10 11.76 -6.11
N ASN A 207 11.21 12.37 -4.93
CA ASN A 207 12.41 12.26 -4.10
C ASN A 207 12.61 10.84 -3.56
N ILE A 208 11.54 10.16 -3.14
CA ILE A 208 11.58 8.75 -2.76
C ILE A 208 12.10 7.89 -3.92
N LEU A 209 11.58 8.09 -5.13
CA LEU A 209 12.00 7.32 -6.32
C LEU A 209 13.45 7.56 -6.73
N ARG A 210 14.03 8.71 -6.36
CA ARG A 210 15.42 9.09 -6.63
C ARG A 210 16.38 8.72 -5.50
N ASP A 211 15.87 8.23 -4.37
CA ASP A 211 16.71 7.84 -3.24
C ASP A 211 17.60 6.64 -3.65
N PRO A 212 18.93 6.73 -3.50
CA PRO A 212 19.84 5.65 -3.87
C PRO A 212 19.61 4.33 -3.11
N SER A 213 19.00 4.40 -1.92
CA SER A 213 18.61 3.26 -1.11
C SER A 213 17.23 2.71 -1.47
N PHE A 214 16.49 3.35 -2.38
CA PHE A 214 15.16 2.92 -2.79
C PHE A 214 15.23 1.56 -3.48
N ARG A 215 14.51 0.59 -2.91
CA ARG A 215 14.51 -0.78 -3.42
C ARG A 215 13.75 -0.86 -4.74
N THR A 216 14.03 -1.91 -5.49
CA THR A 216 13.21 -2.28 -6.65
C THR A 216 11.75 -2.36 -6.21
N THR A 217 10.89 -1.60 -6.89
CA THR A 217 9.50 -1.41 -6.47
C THR A 217 8.54 -1.67 -7.62
N TYR A 218 7.49 -2.43 -7.32
CA TYR A 218 6.30 -2.61 -8.13
C TYR A 218 5.20 -1.68 -7.65
N LEU A 219 4.65 -0.89 -8.56
CA LEU A 219 3.46 -0.07 -8.31
C LEU A 219 2.28 -0.61 -9.09
N VAL A 220 1.19 -0.93 -8.38
CA VAL A 220 -0.02 -1.48 -8.99
C VAL A 220 -1.19 -0.59 -8.63
N ILE A 221 -1.85 0.00 -9.61
CA ILE A 221 -2.98 0.90 -9.31
C ILE A 221 -4.20 0.45 -10.11
N ASP A 222 -5.22 0.01 -9.37
CA ASP A 222 -6.48 -0.43 -9.95
C ASP A 222 -7.46 0.73 -10.19
N ALA A 223 -8.33 0.54 -11.15
CA ALA A 223 -9.34 1.46 -11.68
C ALA A 223 -8.92 2.93 -11.88
N LEU A 224 -7.75 3.22 -12.46
CA LEU A 224 -7.29 4.62 -12.64
C LEU A 224 -8.22 5.51 -13.47
N ASP A 225 -8.95 4.92 -14.40
CA ASP A 225 -10.03 5.57 -15.13
C ASP A 225 -11.17 6.07 -14.23
N GLU A 226 -11.28 5.56 -13.00
CA GLU A 226 -12.19 6.05 -11.96
C GLU A 226 -11.62 7.23 -11.16
N CYS A 227 -10.39 7.67 -11.43
CA CYS A 227 -9.86 8.91 -10.86
C CYS A 227 -10.55 10.15 -11.45
N VAL A 228 -10.66 11.21 -10.65
CA VAL A 228 -11.10 12.54 -11.09
C VAL A 228 -10.23 13.00 -12.24
N THR A 229 -10.89 13.40 -13.33
CA THR A 229 -10.26 13.67 -14.64
C THR A 229 -9.24 14.80 -14.64
N ILE A 230 -9.31 15.73 -13.69
CA ILE A 230 -8.35 16.85 -13.55
C ILE A 230 -6.97 16.35 -13.10
N ASP A 231 -6.92 15.34 -12.22
CA ASP A 231 -5.66 14.87 -11.64
C ASP A 231 -5.02 13.77 -12.48
N LEU A 232 -5.81 13.11 -13.34
CA LEU A 232 -5.39 11.95 -14.11
C LEU A 232 -4.19 12.23 -15.04
N PRO A 233 -4.13 13.31 -15.84
CA PRO A 233 -2.97 13.58 -16.69
C PRO A 233 -1.69 13.80 -15.88
N GLN A 234 -1.78 14.54 -14.77
CA GLN A 234 -0.63 14.83 -13.92
C GLN A 234 -0.12 13.56 -13.23
N LEU A 235 -1.05 12.70 -12.77
CA LEU A 235 -0.72 11.40 -12.23
C LEU A 235 -0.06 10.52 -13.28
N LEU A 236 -0.59 10.48 -14.50
CA LEU A 236 -0.02 9.75 -15.64
C LEU A 236 1.39 10.23 -16.01
N ASP A 237 1.63 11.53 -16.00
CA ASP A 237 2.96 12.09 -16.29
C ASP A 237 3.96 11.76 -15.18
N LEU A 238 3.55 11.86 -13.91
CA LEU A 238 4.39 11.51 -12.77
C LEU A 238 4.78 10.04 -12.77
N ILE A 239 3.86 9.18 -13.20
CA ILE A 239 4.10 7.74 -13.22
C ILE A 239 4.80 7.26 -14.50
N ALA A 240 4.80 8.02 -15.59
CA ALA A 240 5.38 7.56 -16.84
C ALA A 240 6.89 7.86 -16.93
N GLN A 241 7.39 8.74 -16.06
CA GLN A 241 8.82 9.06 -15.88
C GLN A 241 9.65 7.86 -15.40
#